data_AF-A0A023FR15-F1
#
_entry.id   AF-A0A023FR15-F1
#
_cell.length_a   1.000
_cell.length_b   1.000
_cell.length_c   1.000
_cell.angle_alpha   90.00
_cell.angle_beta   90.00
_cell.angle_gamma   90.00
#
_symmetry.space_group_name_H-M   'P 1'
#
loop_
_entity.id
_entity.type
_entity.pdbx_description
1 polymer ?
#
loop_
_entity_poly.entity_id
_entity_poly.type
_entity_poly.pdbx_seq_one_letter_code
_entity_poly.pdbx_strand_id
1 'polypeptide(L)'
;MVIAAAAFIIVILHCTGNHAAEGASQDLDYPSWLTRYDEGAPCDVEANCKAGLCCARMTEREGNKCRKRNSTVGQGCSREKWPKNTKYKSYIGGCPCGKGLICKTHGGRRYGTCQEKKKRVS
;
A
#
# COMPACT_ATOMS: atom_id res chain seq x y z
N MET A 1 6.50 -50.34 -27.00
CA MET A 1 5.66 -49.37 -27.74
C MET A 1 4.34 -49.29 -26.98
N VAL A 2 3.86 -48.20 -26.37
CA VAL A 2 4.22 -46.79 -26.29
C VAL A 2 4.03 -46.38 -24.83
N ILE A 3 5.01 -45.73 -24.23
CA ILE A 3 4.89 -45.08 -22.92
C ILE A 3 4.09 -43.81 -23.16
N ALA A 4 2.80 -43.82 -22.84
CA ALA A 4 1.97 -42.62 -22.90
C ALA A 4 2.23 -41.78 -21.65
N ALA A 5 3.11 -40.81 -21.85
CA ALA A 5 3.49 -39.82 -20.86
C ALA A 5 2.31 -38.94 -20.44
N ALA A 6 2.41 -38.45 -19.21
CA ALA A 6 1.88 -37.17 -18.75
C ALA A 6 0.36 -37.02 -18.71
N ALA A 7 -0.24 -37.50 -17.62
CA ALA A 7 -1.36 -36.79 -16.99
C ALA A 7 -0.97 -36.32 -15.58
N PHE A 8 0.23 -35.73 -15.46
CA PHE A 8 0.51 -34.75 -14.41
C PHE A 8 -0.24 -33.47 -14.78
N ILE A 9 -1.56 -33.46 -14.59
CA ILE A 9 -2.30 -32.20 -14.58
C ILE A 9 -1.90 -31.50 -13.29
N ILE A 10 -0.90 -30.64 -13.44
CA ILE A 10 -0.45 -29.67 -12.48
C ILE A 10 -1.65 -28.75 -12.19
N VAL A 11 -2.41 -29.07 -11.15
CA VAL A 11 -3.38 -28.13 -10.58
C VAL A 11 -2.59 -27.13 -9.72
N ILE A 12 -1.78 -26.30 -10.38
CA ILE A 12 -1.34 -25.03 -9.81
C ILE A 12 -2.33 -24.00 -10.35
N LEU A 13 -3.56 -24.06 -9.83
CA LEU A 13 -4.48 -22.95 -9.97
C LEU A 13 -4.14 -21.97 -8.84
N HIS A 14 -3.33 -20.98 -9.20
CA HIS A 14 -3.13 -19.76 -8.44
C HIS A 14 -4.48 -19.11 -8.13
N CYS A 15 -5.01 -19.35 -6.94
CA CYS A 15 -5.95 -18.43 -6.31
C CYS A 15 -5.28 -17.86 -5.06
N THR A 16 -4.27 -17.01 -5.29
CA THR A 16 -3.91 -15.93 -4.38
C THR A 16 -5.07 -14.94 -4.33
N GLY A 17 -6.15 -15.35 -3.69
CA GLY A 17 -7.39 -14.59 -3.57
C GLY A 17 -7.68 -14.37 -2.10
N ASN A 18 -7.78 -13.10 -1.72
CA ASN A 18 -8.37 -12.59 -0.49
C ASN A 18 -7.51 -12.63 0.78
N HIS A 19 -6.57 -11.69 0.87
CA HIS A 19 -6.44 -10.91 2.12
C HIS A 19 -6.27 -9.43 1.79
N ALA A 20 -7.17 -8.89 0.96
CA ALA A 20 -7.57 -7.50 1.05
C ALA A 20 -8.37 -7.32 2.35
N ALA A 21 -7.70 -7.43 3.49
CA ALA A 21 -8.32 -7.31 4.81
C ALA A 21 -7.57 -6.25 5.63
N GLU A 22 -8.00 -5.02 5.40
CA GLU A 22 -8.34 -4.11 6.50
C GLU A 22 -7.21 -3.85 7.47
N GLY A 23 -6.26 -3.02 7.04
CA GLY A 23 -5.69 -2.05 7.96
C GLY A 23 -6.51 -0.79 7.83
N ALA A 24 -7.73 -0.76 8.34
CA ALA A 24 -8.51 0.47 8.45
C ALA A 24 -7.58 1.59 8.93
N SER A 25 -7.57 2.69 8.18
CA SER A 25 -6.94 3.93 8.59
C SER A 25 -7.30 4.20 10.04
N GLN A 26 -6.31 4.62 10.83
CA GLN A 26 -6.59 5.22 12.13
C GLN A 26 -7.75 6.20 11.93
N ASP A 27 -8.79 6.00 12.73
CA ASP A 27 -10.04 6.74 12.78
C ASP A 27 -9.72 8.23 12.96
N LEU A 28 -9.35 8.89 11.87
CA LEU A 28 -9.34 10.33 11.78
C LEU A 28 -10.80 10.65 11.49
N ASP A 29 -11.45 11.29 12.45
CA ASP A 29 -12.83 11.78 12.39
C ASP A 29 -12.97 12.74 11.21
N TYR A 30 -13.12 12.19 10.01
CA TYR A 30 -13.32 12.93 8.79
C TYR A 30 -14.81 12.99 8.50
N PRO A 31 -15.33 14.16 8.11
CA PRO A 31 -16.75 14.32 7.86
C PRO A 31 -17.25 13.37 6.77
N SER A 32 -18.46 12.84 6.96
CA SER A 32 -19.11 11.91 6.03
C SER A 32 -19.41 12.53 4.65
N TRP A 33 -19.44 13.86 4.54
CA TRP A 33 -19.62 14.58 3.28
C TRP A 33 -18.35 14.69 2.43
N LEU A 34 -17.19 14.21 2.93
CA LEU A 34 -15.94 14.26 2.18
C LEU A 34 -15.97 13.24 1.02
N THR A 35 -15.86 13.74 -0.21
CA THR A 35 -15.82 12.89 -1.42
C THR A 35 -14.66 11.91 -1.38
N ARG A 36 -14.97 10.63 -1.62
CA ARG A 36 -14.00 9.53 -1.71
C ARG A 36 -13.78 9.10 -3.15
N TYR A 37 -12.55 9.22 -3.62
CA TYR A 37 -12.12 8.90 -4.96
C TYR A 37 -11.48 7.51 -5.07
N ASP A 38 -11.48 7.00 -6.29
CA ASP A 38 -10.82 5.77 -6.69
C ASP A 38 -9.29 5.92 -6.87
N GLU A 39 -8.61 4.81 -7.11
CA GLU A 39 -7.19 4.79 -7.43
C GLU A 39 -6.85 5.69 -8.64
N GLY A 40 -5.77 6.45 -8.54
CA GLY A 40 -5.27 7.36 -9.59
C GLY A 40 -5.85 8.77 -9.53
N ALA A 41 -6.97 8.96 -8.84
CA ALA A 41 -7.58 10.28 -8.67
C ALA A 41 -6.73 11.20 -7.78
N PRO A 42 -6.77 12.53 -8.00
CA PRO A 42 -6.11 13.49 -7.14
C PRO A 42 -6.69 13.47 -5.72
N CYS A 43 -5.85 13.74 -4.72
CA CYS A 43 -6.26 13.79 -3.32
C CYS A 43 -5.47 14.83 -2.53
N ASP A 44 -6.09 15.42 -1.51
CA ASP A 44 -5.39 16.34 -0.60
C ASP A 44 -5.17 15.70 0.78
N VAL A 45 -6.09 14.81 1.17
CA VAL A 45 -6.01 14.01 2.40
C VAL A 45 -6.26 12.54 2.14
N GLU A 46 -5.75 11.69 3.03
CA GLU A 46 -6.00 10.24 2.98
C GLU A 46 -7.50 9.89 2.92
N ALA A 47 -8.36 10.66 3.61
CA ALA A 47 -9.79 10.43 3.61
C ALA A 47 -10.50 10.78 2.30
N ASN A 48 -9.83 11.47 1.37
CA ASN A 48 -10.34 11.59 0.00
C ASN A 48 -10.24 10.28 -0.77
N CYS A 49 -9.58 9.24 -0.25
CA CYS A 49 -9.44 7.97 -0.95
C CYS A 49 -10.38 6.91 -0.36
N LYS A 50 -10.93 6.05 -1.21
CA LYS A 50 -11.73 4.89 -0.78
C LYS A 50 -10.93 3.96 0.15
N ALA A 51 -11.65 3.13 0.90
CA ALA A 51 -11.06 2.20 1.85
C ALA A 51 -10.00 1.30 1.19
N GLY A 52 -8.87 1.09 1.87
CA GLY A 52 -7.73 0.33 1.34
C GLY A 52 -6.76 1.13 0.48
N LEU A 53 -7.10 2.38 0.13
CA LEU A 53 -6.21 3.30 -0.54
C LEU A 53 -5.53 4.26 0.46
N CYS A 54 -4.52 4.97 -0.02
CA CYS A 54 -3.91 6.08 0.68
C CYS A 54 -3.66 7.25 -0.27
N CYS A 55 -3.56 8.47 0.26
CA CYS A 55 -3.15 9.62 -0.52
C CYS A 55 -1.62 9.73 -0.53
N ALA A 56 -0.99 9.53 -1.70
CA ALA A 56 0.46 9.52 -1.82
C ALA A 56 0.97 10.24 -3.09
N ARG A 57 2.14 10.86 -2.95
CA ARG A 57 2.91 11.49 -4.01
C ARG A 57 4.18 10.70 -4.29
N MET A 58 4.33 10.17 -5.50
CA MET A 58 5.56 9.47 -5.91
C MET A 58 6.65 10.46 -6.35
N THR A 59 6.26 11.50 -7.09
CA THR A 59 7.15 12.57 -7.57
C THR A 59 6.46 13.92 -7.41
N GLU A 60 7.23 15.01 -7.36
CA GLU A 60 6.67 16.37 -7.24
C GLU A 60 5.74 16.73 -8.39
N ARG A 61 6.13 16.36 -9.61
CA ARG A 61 5.37 16.65 -10.83
C ARG A 61 4.05 15.91 -10.91
N GLU A 62 3.98 14.70 -10.37
CA GLU A 62 2.76 13.89 -10.43
C GLU A 62 1.67 14.38 -9.46
N GLY A 63 2.08 15.07 -8.39
CA GLY A 63 1.17 15.48 -7.32
C GLY A 63 0.67 14.31 -6.47
N ASN A 64 -0.28 14.61 -5.59
CA ASN A 64 -0.88 13.65 -4.67
C ASN A 64 -1.98 12.86 -5.39
N LYS A 65 -1.95 11.53 -5.29
CA LYS A 65 -2.99 10.66 -5.84
C LYS A 65 -3.39 9.56 -4.88
N CYS A 66 -4.63 9.09 -5.00
CA CYS A 66 -5.09 7.90 -4.32
C CYS A 66 -4.39 6.67 -4.90
N ARG A 67 -3.74 5.89 -4.04
CA ARG A 67 -2.95 4.71 -4.44
C ARG A 67 -3.25 3.55 -3.50
N LYS A 68 -3.11 2.33 -4.02
CA LYS A 68 -3.17 1.14 -3.18
C LYS A 68 -2.02 1.12 -2.17
N ARG A 69 -2.31 0.61 -0.98
CA ARG A 69 -1.26 0.29 -0.01
C ARG A 69 -0.37 -0.82 -0.56
N ASN A 70 0.93 -0.68 -0.31
CA ASN A 70 1.90 -1.61 -0.85
C ASN A 70 1.82 -2.95 -0.12
N SER A 71 1.41 -3.99 -0.81
CA SER A 71 1.38 -5.36 -0.31
C SER A 71 2.59 -6.18 -0.73
N THR A 72 3.54 -5.58 -1.44
CA THR A 72 4.66 -6.29 -2.07
C THR A 72 6.00 -5.79 -1.53
N VAL A 73 6.91 -6.73 -1.24
CA VAL A 73 8.30 -6.44 -0.87
C VAL A 73 9.00 -5.67 -1.99
N GLY A 74 9.81 -4.68 -1.64
CA GLY A 74 10.55 -3.84 -2.58
C GLY A 74 9.78 -2.61 -3.08
N GLN A 75 8.46 -2.54 -2.91
CA GLN A 75 7.70 -1.34 -3.31
C GLN A 75 8.02 -0.12 -2.43
N GLY A 76 8.11 1.05 -3.07
CA GLY A 76 8.42 2.32 -2.43
C GLY A 76 7.35 2.76 -1.44
N CYS A 77 7.71 3.00 -0.19
CA CYS A 77 6.79 3.28 0.90
C CYS A 77 7.19 4.52 1.70
N SER A 78 6.24 5.03 2.47
CA SER A 78 6.47 6.15 3.38
C SER A 78 5.92 5.86 4.77
N ARG A 79 6.64 6.28 5.80
CA ARG A 79 6.19 6.17 7.20
C ARG A 79 5.52 7.45 7.68
N GLU A 80 5.91 8.59 7.14
CA GLU A 80 5.49 9.90 7.60
C GLU A 80 4.59 10.56 6.56
N LYS A 81 3.53 11.21 7.03
CA LYS A 81 2.70 12.06 6.18
C LYS A 81 3.30 13.48 6.14
N TRP A 82 3.18 14.15 5.00
CA TRP A 82 3.71 15.49 4.72
C TRP A 82 2.63 16.38 4.07
N PRO A 83 2.63 17.71 4.29
CA PRO A 83 3.45 18.44 5.25
C PRO A 83 3.07 18.17 6.71
N LYS A 84 4.07 18.19 7.60
CA LYS A 84 3.86 18.05 9.04
C LYS A 84 2.96 19.20 9.54
N ASN A 85 2.13 18.94 10.55
CA ASN A 85 1.25 19.92 11.20
C ASN A 85 0.14 20.53 10.33
N THR A 86 -0.20 19.93 9.19
CA THR A 86 -1.36 20.36 8.39
C THR A 86 -2.47 19.33 8.43
N LYS A 87 -3.71 19.72 8.13
CA LYS A 87 -4.80 18.74 7.92
C LYS A 87 -4.65 18.00 6.58
N TYR A 88 -4.01 18.64 5.61
CA TYR A 88 -3.72 18.15 4.26
C TYR A 88 -2.46 17.28 4.23
N LYS A 89 -2.55 16.04 4.74
CA LYS A 89 -1.39 15.16 4.85
C LYS A 89 -1.42 14.06 3.78
N SER A 90 -0.37 13.97 2.98
CA SER A 90 -0.13 12.88 2.02
C SER A 90 1.19 12.15 2.31
N TYR A 91 1.32 10.91 1.83
CA TYR A 91 2.58 10.17 1.95
C TYR A 91 3.54 10.53 0.81
N ILE A 92 4.84 10.65 1.10
CA ILE A 92 5.86 10.92 0.09
C ILE A 92 6.58 9.62 -0.27
N GLY A 93 6.70 9.31 -1.56
CA GLY A 93 7.44 8.14 -2.06
C GLY A 93 6.64 6.83 -2.04
N GLY A 94 5.36 6.89 -1.65
CA GLY A 94 4.41 5.78 -1.76
C GLY A 94 3.59 5.54 -0.49
N CYS A 95 2.59 4.67 -0.60
CA CYS A 95 1.71 4.34 0.51
C CYS A 95 2.44 3.54 1.62
N PRO A 96 1.91 3.55 2.85
CA PRO A 96 2.40 2.67 3.90
C PRO A 96 2.24 1.20 3.49
N CYS A 97 3.17 0.37 3.95
CA CYS A 97 3.14 -1.06 3.67
C CYS A 97 1.93 -1.72 4.35
N GLY A 98 1.38 -2.74 3.69
CA GLY A 98 0.32 -3.59 4.22
C GLY A 98 0.76 -4.44 5.41
N LYS A 99 -0.17 -5.23 5.94
CA LYS A 99 0.08 -6.15 7.06
C LYS A 99 1.21 -7.13 6.70
N GLY A 100 2.01 -7.50 7.71
CA GLY A 100 3.19 -8.37 7.52
C GLY A 100 4.42 -7.68 6.96
N LEU A 101 4.30 -6.44 6.46
CA LEU A 101 5.42 -5.68 5.91
C LEU A 101 5.76 -4.45 6.75
N ILE A 102 7.02 -4.05 6.75
CA ILE A 102 7.53 -2.83 7.38
C ILE A 102 8.20 -1.96 6.32
N CYS A 103 7.94 -0.66 6.39
CA CYS A 103 8.64 0.30 5.55
C CYS A 103 10.04 0.55 6.13
N LYS A 104 11.08 0.07 5.45
CA LYS A 104 12.48 0.32 5.82
C LYS A 104 13.02 1.50 5.02
N THR A 105 13.33 2.58 5.73
CA THR A 105 14.02 3.76 5.21
C THR A 105 15.53 3.56 5.26
N HIS A 106 16.23 3.83 4.17
CA HIS A 106 17.69 3.80 4.11
C HIS A 106 18.24 5.23 4.16
N GLY A 107 19.24 5.48 5.03
CA GLY A 107 20.00 6.74 5.04
C GLY A 107 19.19 8.01 5.38
N GLY A 108 18.27 7.95 6.35
CA GLY A 108 17.54 9.14 6.83
C GLY A 108 16.49 9.72 5.88
N ARG A 109 16.20 9.04 4.75
CA ARG A 109 15.14 9.45 3.82
C ARG A 109 13.76 9.24 4.44
N ARG A 110 12.81 10.13 4.11
CA ARG A 110 11.40 10.04 4.56
C ARG A 110 10.60 8.90 3.90
N TYR A 111 11.18 8.29 2.87
CA TYR A 111 10.63 7.18 2.12
C TYR A 111 11.65 6.06 2.00
N GLY A 112 11.15 4.84 1.78
CA GLY A 112 11.94 3.61 1.80
C GLY A 112 11.28 2.53 0.96
N THR A 113 11.54 1.27 1.28
CA THR A 113 10.90 0.13 0.62
C THR A 113 10.25 -0.82 1.63
N CYS A 114 9.17 -1.47 1.20
CA CYS A 114 8.52 -2.49 2.02
C CYS A 114 9.41 -3.73 2.14
N GLN A 115 9.59 -4.22 3.36
CA GLN A 115 10.32 -5.45 3.67
C GLN A 115 9.46 -6.32 4.58
N GLU A 116 9.71 -7.63 4.61
CA GLU A 116 9.02 -8.52 5.54
C GLU A 116 9.32 -8.12 7.00
N LYS A 117 8.28 -8.11 7.83
CA LYS A 117 8.46 -8.04 9.27
C LYS A 117 9.10 -9.36 9.70
N LYS A 118 10.40 -9.33 10.05
CA LYS A 118 11.02 -10.46 10.75
C LYS A 118 10.19 -10.74 12.00
N LYS A 119 9.50 -11.87 12.05
CA LYS A 119 8.91 -12.38 13.30
C LYS A 119 10.07 -12.60 14.26
N ARG A 120 10.07 -11.93 15.41
CA ARG A 120 10.96 -12.36 16.50
C ARG A 120 10.44 -13.74 16.90
N VAL A 121 11.23 -14.78 16.63
CA VAL A 121 11.07 -16.06 17.29
C VAL A 121 11.54 -15.80 18.73
N SER A 122 10.59 -15.75 19.65
CA SER A 122 10.84 -15.74 21.10
C SER A 122 10.93 -17.17 21.60
#